data_AF-A0A2U2ZAH1-F1
#
_entry.id   AF-A0A2U2ZAH1-F1
#
_cell.length_a   1.000
_cell.length_b   1.000
_cell.length_c   1.000
_cell.angle_alpha   90.00
_cell.angle_beta   90.00
_cell.angle_gamma   90.00
#
_symmetry.space_group_name_H-M   'P 1'
#
loop_
_entity.id
_entity.type
_entity.pdbx_description
1 polymer ?
#
loop_
_entity_poly.entity_id
_entity_poly.type
_entity_poly.pdbx_seq_one_letter_code
_entity_poly.pdbx_strand_id
1 'polypeptide(L)'
;MSDSSPDRAAAPVLDVWCELQCPDCRGALDDLRALRARYGDRLEVRLRHFPLEKHKHAFAAAQAVEEAVEQGQGWAYAEAVLGRVEELAREGEPFLVRVARELELDAEEFDTALIDGRHILIVDADQAEGKAIGVTGTPTYVIGGERLDGGKSQEGLRERIEEITDRLLAEQ
;
A
#
# COMPACT_ATOMS: atom_id res chain seq x y z
N MET A 1 -37.58 -0.80 21.87
CA MET A 1 -36.33 -0.48 22.55
C MET A 1 -35.32 -0.23 21.45
N SER A 2 -35.06 1.03 21.14
CA SER A 2 -34.11 1.41 20.09
C SER A 2 -32.74 1.55 20.73
N ASP A 3 -31.83 0.64 20.39
CA ASP A 3 -30.42 0.80 20.66
C ASP A 3 -29.78 1.36 19.39
N SER A 4 -29.85 2.68 19.25
CA SER A 4 -29.11 3.40 18.24
C SER A 4 -27.74 3.70 18.84
N SER A 5 -26.80 2.77 18.69
CA SER A 5 -25.39 3.12 18.80
C SER A 5 -25.13 4.26 17.81
N PRO A 6 -24.47 5.37 18.23
CA PRO A 6 -24.13 6.43 17.29
C PRO A 6 -23.20 5.85 16.24
N ASP A 7 -23.55 6.01 14.96
CA ASP A 7 -22.63 5.74 13.84
C ASP A 7 -21.33 6.48 14.15
N ARG A 8 -20.27 5.73 14.45
CA ARG A 8 -18.93 6.30 14.57
C ARG A 8 -18.59 6.87 13.20
N ALA A 9 -18.26 8.16 13.13
CA ALA A 9 -17.75 8.75 11.89
C ALA A 9 -16.59 7.91 11.35
N ALA A 10 -16.57 7.67 10.04
CA ALA A 10 -15.56 6.83 9.42
C ALA A 10 -14.17 7.44 9.64
N ALA A 11 -13.21 6.60 10.02
CA ALA A 11 -11.82 7.04 10.18
C ALA A 11 -11.32 7.68 8.88
N PRO A 12 -10.50 8.75 8.94
CA PRO A 12 -9.83 9.27 7.76
C PRO A 12 -9.05 8.16 7.05
N VAL A 13 -9.04 8.22 5.73
CA VAL A 13 -8.28 7.28 4.88
C VAL A 13 -7.07 8.00 4.31
N LEU A 14 -5.89 7.43 4.53
CA LEU A 14 -4.65 7.77 3.85
C LEU A 14 -4.42 6.73 2.74
N ASP A 15 -4.69 7.13 1.50
CA ASP A 15 -4.30 6.34 0.34
C ASP A 15 -2.82 6.53 0.02
N VAL A 16 -2.12 5.43 -0.23
CA VAL A 16 -0.69 5.39 -0.55
C VAL A 16 -0.49 4.68 -1.88
N TRP A 17 -0.39 5.44 -2.98
CA TRP A 17 0.01 4.88 -4.28
C TRP A 17 1.47 4.45 -4.20
N CYS A 18 1.67 3.14 -4.27
CA CYS A 18 2.92 2.48 -3.96
C CYS A 18 3.28 1.47 -5.06
N GLU A 19 4.57 1.22 -5.21
CA GLU A 19 5.10 0.21 -6.11
C GLU A 19 6.18 -0.60 -5.41
N LEU A 20 6.07 -1.93 -5.46
CA LEU A 20 6.79 -2.82 -4.55
C LEU A 20 8.29 -3.00 -4.88
N GLN A 21 8.77 -2.61 -6.07
CA GLN A 21 10.22 -2.49 -6.36
C GLN A 21 10.75 -1.06 -6.26
N CYS A 22 9.93 -0.08 -5.85
CA CYS A 22 10.37 1.31 -5.77
C CYS A 22 11.22 1.53 -4.50
N PRO A 23 12.49 1.94 -4.61
CA PRO A 23 13.32 2.24 -3.44
C PRO A 23 12.77 3.37 -2.58
N ASP A 24 12.08 4.35 -3.17
CA ASP A 24 11.46 5.45 -2.44
C ASP A 24 10.24 4.96 -1.64
N CYS A 25 9.49 3.98 -2.16
CA CYS A 25 8.41 3.33 -1.42
C CYS A 25 8.95 2.52 -0.24
N ARG A 26 10.12 1.89 -0.38
CA ARG A 26 10.83 1.29 0.75
C ARG A 26 11.21 2.34 1.79
N GLY A 27 11.70 3.50 1.35
CA GLY A 27 12.04 4.62 2.23
C GLY A 27 10.85 5.16 3.05
N ALA A 28 9.63 5.07 2.51
CA ALA A 28 8.41 5.47 3.19
C ALA A 28 7.94 4.52 4.30
N LEU A 29 8.48 3.29 4.38
CA LEU A 29 8.00 2.28 5.33
C LEU A 29 8.06 2.76 6.79
N ASP A 30 9.13 3.45 7.17
CA ASP A 30 9.29 3.90 8.55
C ASP A 30 8.27 4.97 8.94
N ASP A 31 7.93 5.87 8.02
CA ASP A 31 6.88 6.87 8.22
C ASP A 31 5.50 6.23 8.25
N LEU A 32 5.22 5.29 7.35
CA LEU A 32 3.95 4.53 7.36
C LEU A 32 3.76 3.73 8.64
N ARG A 33 4.82 3.09 9.15
CA ARG A 33 4.80 2.41 10.46
C ARG A 33 4.54 3.39 11.60
N ALA A 34 5.19 4.54 11.60
CA ALA A 34 4.99 5.57 12.61
C ALA A 34 3.52 6.06 12.62
N LEU A 35 2.95 6.33 11.44
CA LEU A 35 1.55 6.73 11.29
C LEU A 35 0.59 5.64 11.81
N ARG A 36 0.77 4.39 11.38
CA ARG A 36 -0.05 3.25 11.85
C ARG A 36 0.05 3.05 13.36
N ALA A 37 1.24 3.18 13.94
CA ALA A 37 1.46 3.07 15.39
C ALA A 37 0.82 4.22 16.18
N ARG A 38 0.87 5.45 15.66
CA ARG A 38 0.31 6.65 16.31
C ARG A 38 -1.21 6.65 16.32
N TYR A 39 -1.81 6.33 15.17
CA TYR A 39 -3.24 6.49 14.98
C TYR A 39 -4.04 5.22 15.26
N GLY A 40 -3.46 4.04 15.05
CA GLY A 40 -4.19 2.77 15.13
C GLY A 40 -5.46 2.83 14.29
N ASP A 41 -6.58 2.37 14.83
CA ASP A 41 -7.89 2.35 14.14
C ASP A 41 -8.49 3.74 13.87
N ARG A 42 -7.82 4.82 14.28
CA ARG A 42 -8.25 6.20 13.99
C ARG A 42 -7.77 6.69 12.61
N LEU A 43 -6.91 5.95 11.92
CA LEU A 43 -6.49 6.26 10.56
C LEU A 43 -6.42 4.94 9.77
N GLU A 44 -7.19 4.85 8.69
CA GLU A 44 -7.04 3.76 7.74
C GLU A 44 -5.89 4.10 6.80
N VAL A 45 -4.81 3.32 6.82
CA VAL A 45 -3.72 3.43 5.84
C VAL A 45 -3.93 2.37 4.78
N ARG A 46 -4.26 2.80 3.57
CA ARG A 46 -4.59 1.93 2.44
C ARG A 46 -3.50 2.00 1.38
N LEU A 47 -2.88 0.87 1.09
CA LEU A 47 -1.95 0.75 -0.01
C LEU A 47 -2.75 0.67 -1.33
N ARG A 48 -2.41 1.52 -2.30
CA ARG A 48 -2.96 1.50 -3.67
C ARG A 48 -1.86 1.16 -4.65
N HIS A 49 -2.16 0.33 -5.65
CA HIS A 49 -1.14 -0.12 -6.60
C HIS A 49 -0.82 0.92 -7.66
N PHE A 50 0.46 1.19 -7.87
CA PHE A 50 0.92 2.03 -8.97
C PHE A 50 2.18 1.46 -9.64
N PRO A 51 2.10 0.24 -10.22
CA PRO A 51 3.25 -0.40 -10.85
C PRO A 51 3.85 0.49 -11.93
N LEU A 52 5.15 0.77 -11.84
CA LEU A 52 5.88 1.62 -12.76
C LEU A 52 6.49 0.75 -13.85
N GLU A 53 6.27 1.11 -15.12
CA GLU A 53 6.72 0.32 -16.29
C GLU A 53 8.25 0.11 -16.34
N LYS A 54 9.02 0.98 -15.66
CA LYS A 54 10.48 0.87 -15.56
C LYS A 54 10.96 -0.34 -14.74
N HIS A 55 10.09 -0.94 -13.91
CA HIS A 55 10.45 -2.07 -13.05
C HIS A 55 9.75 -3.35 -13.49
N LYS A 56 10.55 -4.34 -13.90
CA LYS A 56 10.08 -5.58 -14.56
C LYS A 56 9.04 -6.35 -13.76
N HIS A 57 9.21 -6.46 -12.44
CA HIS A 57 8.34 -7.29 -11.58
C HIS A 57 7.20 -6.51 -10.89
N ALA A 58 6.90 -5.28 -11.32
CA ALA A 58 6.07 -4.37 -10.52
C ALA A 58 4.61 -4.84 -10.45
N PHE A 59 4.07 -5.27 -11.61
CA PHE A 59 2.73 -5.84 -11.69
C PHE A 59 2.60 -7.18 -10.96
N ALA A 60 3.62 -8.04 -11.06
CA ALA A 60 3.61 -9.31 -10.33
C ALA A 60 3.59 -9.07 -8.81
N ALA A 61 4.42 -8.15 -8.31
CA ALA A 61 4.47 -7.82 -6.90
C ALA A 61 3.16 -7.18 -6.39
N ALA A 62 2.50 -6.35 -7.20
CA ALA A 62 1.17 -5.81 -6.88
C ALA A 62 0.12 -6.92 -6.74
N GLN A 63 0.07 -7.86 -7.68
CA GLN A 63 -0.85 -9.01 -7.62
C GLN A 63 -0.55 -9.92 -6.41
N ALA A 64 0.72 -10.11 -6.05
CA ALA A 64 1.09 -10.87 -4.87
C ALA A 64 0.64 -10.20 -3.56
N VAL A 65 0.62 -8.87 -3.50
CA VAL A 65 0.04 -8.16 -2.36
C VAL A 65 -1.47 -8.42 -2.25
N GLU A 66 -2.20 -8.43 -3.36
CA GLU A 66 -3.64 -8.72 -3.36
C GLU A 66 -3.93 -10.16 -2.91
N GLU A 67 -3.11 -11.12 -3.32
CA GLU A 67 -3.19 -12.49 -2.78
C GLU A 67 -2.94 -12.52 -1.27
N ALA A 68 -1.97 -11.74 -0.77
CA ALA A 68 -1.75 -11.59 0.66
C ALA A 68 -2.95 -10.92 1.38
N VAL A 69 -3.67 -10.01 0.71
CA VAL A 69 -4.89 -9.37 1.24
C VAL A 69 -6.01 -10.40 1.40
N GLU A 70 -6.25 -11.26 0.41
CA GLU A 70 -7.23 -12.35 0.50
C GLU A 70 -6.93 -13.31 1.66
N GLN A 71 -5.65 -13.49 1.97
CA GLN A 71 -5.18 -14.30 3.10
C GLN A 71 -5.05 -13.52 4.42
N GLY A 72 -5.45 -12.25 4.46
CA GLY A 72 -5.52 -11.42 5.67
C GLY A 72 -4.20 -10.81 6.14
N GLN A 73 -3.13 -10.84 5.34
CA GLN A 73 -1.80 -10.33 5.69
C GLN A 73 -1.19 -9.34 4.69
N GLY A 74 -2.02 -8.63 3.91
CA GLY A 74 -1.60 -7.69 2.87
C GLY A 74 -0.48 -6.72 3.29
N TRP A 75 -0.64 -6.02 4.41
CA TRP A 75 0.38 -5.09 4.92
C TRP A 75 1.68 -5.78 5.34
N ALA A 76 1.61 -6.92 6.03
CA ALA A 76 2.80 -7.64 6.47
C ALA A 76 3.62 -8.13 5.26
N TYR A 77 2.92 -8.62 4.23
CA TYR A 77 3.52 -9.02 2.98
C TYR A 77 4.15 -7.84 2.22
N ALA A 78 3.40 -6.74 2.05
CA ALA A 78 3.90 -5.55 1.37
C ALA A 78 5.17 -4.99 2.05
N GLU A 79 5.20 -4.92 3.39
CA GLU A 79 6.39 -4.50 4.15
C GLU A 79 7.58 -5.45 3.95
N ALA A 80 7.34 -6.76 3.94
CA ALA A 80 8.39 -7.76 3.77
C ALA A 80 9.00 -7.72 2.36
N VAL A 81 8.20 -7.42 1.34
CA VAL A 81 8.66 -7.23 -0.05
C VAL A 81 9.39 -5.90 -0.20
N LEU A 82 8.79 -4.79 0.24
CA LEU A 82 9.40 -3.45 0.18
C LEU A 82 10.71 -3.38 0.95
N GLY A 83 10.85 -4.11 2.06
CA GLY A 83 12.11 -4.19 2.82
C GLY A 83 13.27 -4.80 2.02
N ARG A 84 12.99 -5.45 0.88
CA ARG A 84 13.94 -6.26 0.10
C ARG A 84 13.80 -6.03 -1.41
N VAL A 85 13.58 -4.77 -1.82
CA VAL A 85 13.41 -4.39 -3.24
C VAL A 85 14.54 -4.89 -4.15
N GLU A 86 15.77 -4.97 -3.65
CA GLU A 86 16.91 -5.47 -4.42
C GLU A 86 16.85 -6.99 -4.65
N GLU A 87 16.28 -7.76 -3.72
CA GLU A 87 16.04 -9.20 -3.93
C GLU A 87 14.93 -9.41 -4.98
N LEU A 88 13.84 -8.65 -4.89
CA LEU A 88 12.76 -8.70 -5.89
C LEU A 88 13.29 -8.36 -7.29
N ALA A 89 14.13 -7.32 -7.41
CA ALA A 89 14.72 -6.94 -8.70
C ALA A 89 15.64 -8.03 -9.30
N ARG A 90 16.29 -8.83 -8.44
CA ARG A 90 17.22 -9.88 -8.86
C ARG A 90 16.53 -11.22 -9.13
N GLU A 91 15.56 -11.59 -8.29
CA GLU A 91 14.96 -12.93 -8.26
C GLU A 91 13.57 -12.97 -8.91
N GLY A 92 12.82 -11.86 -8.89
CA GLY A 92 11.49 -11.77 -9.48
C GLY A 92 10.41 -12.52 -8.70
N GLU A 93 9.51 -13.17 -9.43
CA GLU A 93 8.34 -13.88 -8.91
C GLU A 93 8.69 -15.02 -7.92
N PRO A 94 9.76 -15.82 -8.11
CA PRO A 94 10.22 -16.77 -7.09
C PRO A 94 10.49 -16.15 -5.72
N PHE A 95 10.97 -14.90 -5.67
CA PHE A 95 11.13 -14.18 -4.40
C PHE A 95 9.77 -13.88 -3.77
N LEU A 96 8.77 -13.44 -4.55
CA LEU A 96 7.42 -13.14 -4.06
C LEU A 96 6.78 -14.36 -3.36
N VAL A 97 6.90 -15.53 -3.96
CA VAL A 97 6.38 -16.80 -3.42
C VAL A 97 7.18 -17.23 -2.18
N ARG A 98 8.49 -17.01 -2.17
CA ARG A 98 9.34 -17.26 -1.00
C ARG A 98 8.95 -16.38 0.19
N VAL A 99 8.67 -15.10 -0.03
CA VAL A 99 8.19 -14.18 1.02
C VAL A 99 6.86 -14.67 1.60
N ALA A 100 5.93 -15.15 0.76
CA ALA A 100 4.67 -15.70 1.23
C ALA A 100 4.90 -16.88 2.20
N ARG A 101 5.78 -17.81 1.82
CA ARG A 101 6.16 -18.95 2.68
C ARG A 101 6.80 -18.52 3.99
N GLU A 102 7.67 -17.50 3.98
CA GLU A 102 8.31 -16.95 5.19
C GLU A 102 7.29 -16.34 6.17
N LEU A 103 6.15 -15.86 5.67
CA LEU A 103 5.04 -15.29 6.44
C LEU A 103 3.93 -16.30 6.75
N GLU A 104 4.19 -17.59 6.53
CA GLU A 104 3.23 -18.68 6.76
C GLU A 104 1.91 -18.52 5.95
N LEU A 105 1.97 -17.82 4.81
CA LEU A 105 0.90 -17.72 3.82
C LEU A 105 0.89 -18.96 2.91
N ASP A 106 -0.24 -19.20 2.25
CA ASP A 106 -0.38 -20.26 1.25
C ASP A 106 0.38 -19.90 -0.03
N ALA A 107 1.64 -20.32 -0.09
CA ALA A 107 2.51 -20.08 -1.22
C ALA A 107 2.04 -20.76 -2.53
N GLU A 108 1.22 -21.82 -2.48
CA GLU A 108 0.69 -22.46 -3.69
C GLU A 108 -0.39 -21.57 -4.34
N GLU A 109 -1.21 -20.90 -3.53
CA GLU A 109 -2.15 -19.90 -4.05
C GLU A 109 -1.43 -18.69 -4.65
N PHE A 110 -0.28 -18.26 -4.09
CA PHE A 110 0.55 -17.21 -4.71
C PHE A 110 1.09 -17.63 -6.08
N ASP A 111 1.66 -18.83 -6.19
CA ASP A 111 2.14 -19.37 -7.48
C ASP A 111 0.99 -19.39 -8.50
N THR A 112 -0.20 -19.83 -8.09
CA THR A 112 -1.37 -19.90 -8.96
C THR A 112 -1.88 -18.51 -9.37
N ALA A 113 -2.02 -17.59 -8.42
CA ALA A 113 -2.52 -16.24 -8.65
C ALA A 113 -1.57 -15.42 -9.55
N LEU A 114 -0.26 -15.65 -9.46
CA LEU A 114 0.73 -15.01 -10.33
C LEU A 114 0.70 -15.56 -11.76
N ILE A 115 0.27 -16.81 -11.96
CA ILE A 115 0.15 -17.43 -13.29
C ILE A 115 -1.17 -17.05 -13.96
N ASP A 116 -2.29 -17.14 -13.25
CA ASP A 116 -3.60 -16.87 -13.83
C ASP A 116 -3.96 -15.38 -13.87
N GLY A 117 -3.24 -14.56 -13.09
CA GLY A 117 -3.39 -13.12 -13.07
C GLY A 117 -4.72 -12.64 -12.50
N ARG A 118 -5.36 -13.41 -11.62
CA ARG A 118 -6.71 -13.11 -11.09
C ARG A 118 -6.82 -11.72 -10.44
N HIS A 119 -5.71 -11.20 -9.92
CA HIS A 119 -5.64 -9.89 -9.24
C HIS A 119 -5.31 -8.72 -10.18
N ILE A 120 -5.12 -8.95 -11.49
CA ILE A 120 -4.70 -7.88 -12.40
C ILE A 120 -5.72 -6.75 -12.50
N LEU A 121 -7.02 -7.06 -12.40
CA LEU A 121 -8.08 -6.06 -12.57
C LEU A 121 -8.09 -5.01 -11.45
N ILE A 122 -7.81 -5.41 -10.21
CA ILE A 122 -7.73 -4.46 -9.09
C ILE A 122 -6.44 -3.63 -9.19
N VAL A 123 -5.32 -4.24 -9.61
CA VAL A 123 -4.06 -3.54 -9.87
C VAL A 123 -4.22 -2.48 -10.97
N ASP A 124 -4.87 -2.83 -12.08
CA ASP A 124 -5.13 -1.92 -13.19
C ASP A 124 -6.10 -0.80 -12.79
N ALA A 125 -7.12 -1.11 -11.99
CA ALA A 125 -8.07 -0.11 -11.49
C ALA A 125 -7.37 0.93 -10.59
N ASP A 126 -6.54 0.47 -9.65
CA ASP A 126 -5.75 1.35 -8.78
C ASP A 126 -4.79 2.23 -9.57
N GLN A 127 -4.10 1.66 -10.55
CA GLN A 127 -3.17 2.40 -11.39
C GLN A 127 -3.91 3.44 -12.24
N ALA A 128 -5.09 3.09 -12.79
CA ALA A 128 -5.92 3.99 -13.57
C ALA A 128 -6.48 5.15 -12.72
N GLU A 129 -6.93 4.87 -11.50
CA GLU A 129 -7.37 5.90 -10.55
C GLU A 129 -6.22 6.85 -10.19
N GLY A 130 -5.04 6.31 -9.90
CA GLY A 130 -3.84 7.10 -9.65
C GLY A 130 -3.51 8.03 -10.81
N LYS A 131 -3.53 7.50 -12.05
CA LYS A 131 -3.32 8.30 -13.27
C LYS A 131 -4.37 9.40 -13.41
N ALA A 132 -5.65 9.10 -13.12
CA ALA A 132 -6.76 10.06 -13.24
C ALA A 132 -6.64 11.24 -12.26
N ILE A 133 -6.09 11.01 -11.06
CA ILE A 133 -5.86 12.07 -10.04
C ILE A 133 -4.47 12.72 -10.15
N GLY A 134 -3.71 12.39 -11.20
CA GLY A 134 -2.42 13.00 -11.49
C GLY A 134 -1.24 12.45 -10.68
N VAL A 135 -1.31 11.20 -10.21
CA VAL A 135 -0.13 10.46 -9.71
C VAL A 135 0.83 10.25 -10.88
N THR A 136 2.07 10.68 -10.70
CA THR A 136 3.15 10.53 -11.71
C THR A 136 4.32 9.68 -11.23
N GLY A 137 4.28 9.24 -9.97
CA GLY A 137 5.36 8.51 -9.33
C GLY A 137 4.96 8.00 -7.96
N THR A 138 5.84 7.22 -7.36
CA THR A 138 5.59 6.55 -6.09
C THR A 138 6.73 6.84 -5.10
N PRO A 139 6.43 6.91 -3.79
CA PRO A 139 5.09 6.87 -3.22
C PRO A 139 4.35 8.20 -3.45
N THR A 140 3.04 8.15 -3.62
CA THR A 140 2.17 9.35 -3.58
C THR A 140 1.07 9.12 -2.56
N TYR A 141 0.82 10.12 -1.72
CA TYR A 141 -0.18 10.06 -0.66
C TYR A 141 -1.41 10.89 -1.02
N VAL A 142 -2.60 10.42 -0.65
CA VAL A 142 -3.81 11.25 -0.67
C VAL A 142 -4.55 11.09 0.66
N ILE A 143 -4.87 12.22 1.29
CA ILE A 143 -5.63 12.27 2.53
C ILE A 143 -6.44 13.55 2.58
N GLY A 144 -7.73 13.47 2.94
CA GLY A 144 -8.60 14.65 3.01
C GLY A 144 -8.73 15.44 1.71
N GLY A 145 -8.54 14.78 0.56
CA GLY A 145 -8.52 15.43 -0.76
C GLY A 145 -7.21 16.15 -1.12
N GLU A 146 -6.22 16.17 -0.22
CA GLU A 146 -4.88 16.70 -0.49
C GLU A 146 -3.97 15.59 -1.03
N ARG A 147 -3.29 15.84 -2.17
CA ARG A 147 -2.30 14.95 -2.75
C ARG A 147 -0.88 15.41 -2.42
N LEU A 148 -0.06 14.52 -1.86
CA LEU A 148 1.32 14.78 -1.46
C LEU A 148 2.28 13.86 -2.25
N ASP A 149 3.18 14.45 -3.02
CA ASP A 149 4.10 13.74 -3.91
C ASP A 149 5.40 13.35 -3.18
N GLY A 150 5.44 12.09 -2.72
CA GLY A 150 6.60 11.51 -2.05
C GLY A 150 7.69 11.00 -2.98
N GLY A 151 7.40 10.87 -4.28
CA GLY A 151 8.40 10.46 -5.28
C GLY A 151 9.44 11.55 -5.56
N LYS A 152 9.18 12.81 -5.16
CA LYS A 152 10.14 13.92 -5.25
C LYS A 152 10.98 14.09 -3.97
N SER A 153 10.32 14.03 -2.80
CA SER A 153 10.94 14.12 -1.49
C SER A 153 9.99 13.58 -0.42
N GLN A 154 10.51 12.82 0.54
CA GLN A 154 9.76 12.41 1.75
C GLN A 154 9.82 13.47 2.86
N GLU A 155 10.70 14.46 2.75
CA GLU A 155 10.96 15.44 3.80
C GLU A 155 9.67 16.19 4.20
N GLY A 156 9.32 16.13 5.48
CA GLY A 156 8.16 16.80 6.05
C GLY A 156 6.80 16.18 5.71
N LEU A 157 6.76 15.11 4.90
CA LEU A 157 5.48 14.52 4.48
C LEU A 157 4.76 13.82 5.62
N ARG A 158 5.49 13.14 6.51
CA ARG A 158 4.88 12.52 7.70
C ARG A 158 4.20 13.57 8.56
N GLU A 159 4.92 14.65 8.92
CA GLU A 159 4.38 15.73 9.74
C GLU A 159 3.14 16.35 9.09
N ARG A 160 3.17 16.55 7.77
CA ARG A 160 2.02 17.07 7.02
C ARG A 160 0.82 16.11 7.05
N ILE A 161 1.04 14.81 6.93
CA ILE A 161 -0.01 13.79 7.02
C ILE A 161 -0.59 13.76 8.44
N GLU A 162 0.25 13.85 9.48
CA GLU A 162 -0.19 13.95 10.87
C GLU A 162 -1.08 15.18 11.08
N GLU A 163 -0.67 16.36 10.59
CA GLU A 163 -1.45 17.60 10.67
C GLU A 163 -2.84 17.47 10.02
N ILE A 164 -2.91 16.89 8.80
CA ILE A 164 -4.18 16.68 8.10
C ILE A 164 -5.04 15.67 8.84
N THR A 165 -4.44 14.57 9.33
CA THR A 165 -5.15 13.53 10.08
C THR A 165 -5.75 14.10 11.37
N ASP A 166 -4.95 14.84 12.15
CA ASP A 166 -5.38 15.44 13.41
C ASP A 166 -6.52 16.45 13.18
N ARG A 167 -6.46 17.23 12.09
CA ARG A 167 -7.54 18.14 11.69
C ARG A 167 -8.82 17.38 11.33
N LEU A 168 -8.75 16.35 10.48
CA LEU A 168 -9.91 15.55 10.07
C LEU A 168 -10.55 14.80 11.25
N LEU A 169 -9.75 14.38 12.23
CA LEU A 169 -10.26 13.75 13.46
C LEU A 169 -10.94 14.76 14.40
N ALA A 170 -10.52 16.02 14.40
CA ALA A 170 -11.14 17.07 15.21
C ALA A 170 -12.47 17.59 14.63
N GLU A 171 -12.72 17.34 13.33
CA GLU A 171 -13.95 17.72 12.62
C GLU A 171 -15.07 16.68 12.74
N GLN A 172 -14.81 15.52 13.35
CA GLN A 172 -15.74 14.39 13.52
C GLN A 172 -16.53 14.40 14.84
#